data_AF-A0A9E5EVA0-F1
#
_entry.id   AF-A0A9E5EVA0-F1
#
_cell.length_a   1.000
_cell.length_b   1.000
_cell.length_c   1.000
_cell.angle_alpha   90.00
_cell.angle_beta   90.00
_cell.angle_gamma   90.00
#
_symmetry.space_group_name_H-M   'P 1'
#
loop_
_entity.id
_entity.type
_entity.pdbx_description
1 polymer ?
#
loop_
_entity_poly.entity_id
_entity_poly.type
_entity_poly.pdbx_seq_one_letter_code
_entity_poly.pdbx_strand_id
1 'polypeptide(L)'
;MNKLMAGSFICVLVFCSLSFAQTREQKVKDDKTKNEASGFPMMVVLRCLPCEECVKLDDELMEKDTVIKSLLEKFVRVRIVGTNGLDLSLFQFDYDQSFAIMFLNADGSIYGRYGTRSHRTNWSGDVSLVGLGKAMQEVLQLHENYPKNKPSLVNKKGPKPDFASPELFPSLKTKYTSKLDYEGKVVQSCIHCHQVGEAIRENLRLGKSKISEEVLFPHPHPKSIGLVFHPDTLGTLIEVKDKSFGGNSGFKKGDVVRMMNGQAIISIADVQWVLNLIPASGGKIPVEVLRNNQNVNLELCLPEAWRRLDDISWRSSSWMLRRMVLGGILLESMSAEEMKAEGLKEDAMALRVKHVGQFGPHATAHKAGVLKGDILLGFDEKTNLLRESDIFFYAIDSRKAGDMVSLTLKRNKNILQIKIPIQE
;
A
#
# COMPACT_ATOMS: atom_id res chain seq x y z
N MET A 1 -45.73 48.52 -59.29
CA MET A 1 -45.34 49.05 -57.97
C MET A 1 -45.47 47.93 -56.95
N ASN A 2 -44.43 47.08 -56.84
CA ASN A 2 -44.38 45.95 -55.92
C ASN A 2 -43.62 46.38 -54.65
N LYS A 3 -44.28 46.33 -53.49
CA LYS A 3 -43.64 46.55 -52.19
C LYS A 3 -42.86 45.29 -51.79
N LEU A 4 -41.54 45.45 -51.68
CA LEU A 4 -40.65 44.52 -51.00
C LEU A 4 -41.00 44.45 -49.51
N MET A 5 -41.18 43.23 -48.99
CA MET A 5 -41.03 42.96 -47.56
C MET A 5 -39.58 42.59 -47.28
N ALA A 6 -38.90 43.41 -46.47
CA ALA A 6 -37.58 43.15 -45.95
C ALA A 6 -37.69 42.27 -44.69
N GLY A 7 -37.31 41.00 -44.82
CA GLY A 7 -37.07 40.11 -43.68
C GLY A 7 -35.62 40.27 -43.20
N SER A 8 -35.44 40.79 -41.98
CA SER A 8 -34.13 40.87 -41.32
C SER A 8 -33.69 39.48 -40.86
N PHE A 9 -32.65 38.92 -41.49
CA PHE A 9 -31.91 37.77 -40.96
C PHE A 9 -30.93 38.28 -39.89
N ILE A 10 -31.27 38.08 -38.61
CA ILE A 10 -30.33 38.23 -37.50
C ILE A 10 -29.40 37.02 -37.52
N CYS A 11 -28.17 37.25 -37.99
CA CYS A 11 -27.10 36.26 -37.91
C CYS A 11 -26.56 36.26 -36.47
N VAL A 12 -27.05 35.33 -35.64
CA VAL A 12 -26.50 35.10 -34.30
C VAL A 12 -25.17 34.36 -34.48
N LEU A 13 -24.07 35.12 -34.49
CA LEU A 13 -22.73 34.57 -34.34
C LEU A 13 -22.57 34.02 -32.92
N VAL A 14 -22.84 32.73 -32.76
CA VAL A 14 -22.44 31.99 -31.56
C VAL A 14 -20.93 31.88 -31.57
N PHE A 15 -20.26 32.75 -30.80
CA PHE A 15 -18.86 32.54 -30.41
C PHE A 15 -18.81 31.31 -29.51
N CYS A 16 -18.69 30.14 -30.12
CA CYS A 16 -18.33 28.93 -29.41
C CYS A 16 -16.85 29.07 -29.02
N SER A 17 -16.59 29.50 -27.78
CA SER A 17 -15.25 29.47 -27.21
C SER A 17 -14.80 28.01 -27.11
N LEU A 18 -14.10 27.53 -28.13
CA LEU A 18 -13.36 26.28 -28.08
C LEU A 18 -12.24 26.45 -27.05
N SER A 19 -12.51 26.12 -25.79
CA SER A 19 -11.45 25.95 -24.81
C SER A 19 -10.68 24.68 -25.20
N PHE A 20 -9.54 24.84 -25.87
CA PHE A 20 -8.64 23.72 -26.10
C PHE A 20 -8.15 23.21 -24.75
N ALA A 21 -8.41 21.93 -24.46
CA ALA A 21 -7.85 21.29 -23.28
C ALA A 21 -6.32 21.33 -23.38
N GLN A 22 -5.69 21.84 -22.33
CA GLN A 22 -4.23 21.94 -22.24
C GLN A 22 -3.58 20.56 -22.43
N THR A 23 -2.53 20.49 -23.24
CA THR A 23 -1.77 19.24 -23.44
C THR A 23 -1.09 18.83 -22.13
N ARG A 24 -0.82 17.52 -21.96
CA ARG A 24 -0.12 17.01 -20.77
C ARG A 24 1.25 17.66 -20.58
N GLU A 25 1.95 17.93 -21.68
CA GLU A 25 3.25 18.61 -21.68
C GLU A 25 3.13 20.07 -21.21
N GLN A 26 2.11 20.79 -21.69
CA GLN A 26 1.83 22.15 -21.24
C GLN A 26 1.43 22.18 -19.76
N LYS A 27 0.67 21.19 -19.27
CA LYS A 27 0.35 21.04 -17.83
C LYS A 27 1.62 20.87 -16.99
N VAL A 28 2.54 20.00 -17.42
CA VAL A 28 3.81 19.75 -16.72
C VAL A 28 4.71 20.99 -16.72
N LYS A 29 4.77 21.73 -17.83
CA LYS A 29 5.54 22.98 -17.94
C LYS A 29 5.00 24.07 -17.01
N ASP A 30 3.68 24.19 -16.92
CA ASP A 30 3.02 25.15 -16.03
C ASP A 30 3.21 24.75 -14.55
N ASP A 31 3.09 23.45 -14.23
CA ASP A 31 3.35 22.93 -12.87
C ASP A 31 4.82 23.16 -12.46
N LYS A 32 5.76 22.99 -13.40
CA LYS A 32 7.18 23.32 -13.17
C LYS A 32 7.38 24.83 -12.91
N THR A 33 6.76 25.68 -13.72
CA THR A 33 6.84 27.15 -13.55
C THR A 33 6.22 27.59 -12.23
N LYS A 34 5.13 26.95 -11.79
CA LYS A 34 4.55 27.15 -10.44
C LYS A 34 5.52 26.72 -9.35
N ASN A 35 6.17 25.56 -9.46
CA ASN A 35 7.17 25.10 -8.47
C ASN A 35 8.26 26.14 -8.25
N GLU A 36 8.80 26.67 -9.34
CA GLU A 36 9.89 27.63 -9.32
C GLU A 36 9.47 29.03 -8.84
N ALA A 37 8.15 29.33 -8.74
CA ALA A 37 7.63 30.68 -8.47
C ALA A 37 6.75 30.87 -7.22
N SER A 38 6.10 29.83 -6.65
CA SER A 38 4.80 30.05 -5.98
C SER A 38 4.68 29.82 -4.47
N GLY A 39 5.63 29.17 -3.79
CA GLY A 39 5.48 28.86 -2.36
C GLY A 39 4.24 28.00 -2.06
N PHE A 40 3.84 27.12 -2.98
CA PHE A 40 2.81 26.09 -2.76
C PHE A 40 3.43 24.75 -2.32
N PRO A 41 2.66 23.88 -1.62
CA PRO A 41 3.09 22.52 -1.34
C PRO A 41 3.13 21.66 -2.62
N MET A 42 3.98 20.65 -2.62
CA MET A 42 4.05 19.65 -3.67
C MET A 42 3.10 18.48 -3.38
N MET A 43 2.41 18.01 -4.41
CA MET A 43 1.64 16.77 -4.41
C MET A 43 2.31 15.80 -5.39
N VAL A 44 3.03 14.82 -4.86
CA VAL A 44 3.75 13.82 -5.64
C VAL A 44 2.92 12.54 -5.72
N VAL A 45 2.37 12.26 -6.90
CA VAL A 45 1.63 11.04 -7.20
C VAL A 45 2.60 9.98 -7.73
N LEU A 46 2.76 8.89 -6.99
CA LEU A 46 3.53 7.71 -7.39
C LEU A 46 2.57 6.66 -7.95
N ARG A 47 2.81 6.24 -9.19
CA ARG A 47 1.94 5.26 -9.86
C ARG A 47 2.69 4.29 -10.76
N CYS A 48 2.32 3.02 -10.66
CA CYS A 48 2.85 1.96 -11.52
C CYS A 48 2.10 1.87 -12.88
N LEU A 49 2.82 1.63 -13.98
CA LEU A 49 2.24 1.27 -15.29
C LEU A 49 2.12 -0.26 -15.44
N PRO A 50 1.08 -0.77 -16.13
CA PRO A 50 -0.34 -0.45 -15.97
C PRO A 50 -0.92 -1.28 -14.81
N CYS A 51 -1.35 -0.62 -13.73
CA CYS A 51 -2.09 -1.31 -12.66
C CYS A 51 -3.60 -1.10 -12.83
N GLU A 52 -4.31 -2.12 -13.30
CA GLU A 52 -5.77 -2.11 -13.50
C GLU A 52 -6.54 -1.89 -12.19
N GLU A 53 -5.99 -2.28 -11.05
CA GLU A 53 -6.64 -2.13 -9.73
C GLU A 53 -6.67 -0.66 -9.24
N CYS A 54 -5.96 0.26 -9.91
CA CYS A 54 -5.84 1.67 -9.50
C CYS A 54 -6.71 2.65 -10.30
N VAL A 55 -7.62 2.14 -11.15
CA VAL A 55 -8.45 2.97 -12.06
C VAL A 55 -9.33 3.98 -11.30
N LYS A 56 -9.58 3.77 -10.00
CA LYS A 56 -10.59 4.52 -9.23
C LYS A 56 -10.09 5.76 -8.48
N LEU A 57 -8.78 5.98 -8.41
CA LEU A 57 -8.16 7.26 -8.02
C LEU A 57 -7.25 7.79 -9.15
N ASP A 58 -7.53 7.40 -10.39
CA ASP A 58 -6.80 7.88 -11.55
C ASP A 58 -6.91 9.42 -11.65
N ASP A 59 -5.88 10.05 -12.23
CA ASP A 59 -5.82 11.47 -12.55
C ASP A 59 -7.10 11.91 -13.28
N GLU A 60 -7.64 11.07 -14.18
CA GLU A 60 -8.87 11.37 -14.90
C GLU A 60 -10.10 11.50 -13.97
N LEU A 61 -10.21 10.67 -12.94
CA LEU A 61 -11.30 10.75 -11.98
C LEU A 61 -11.13 11.95 -11.05
N MET A 62 -9.89 12.23 -10.63
CA MET A 62 -9.58 13.40 -9.84
C MET A 62 -9.85 14.72 -10.59
N GLU A 63 -9.57 14.78 -11.90
CA GLU A 63 -9.83 15.97 -12.72
C GLU A 63 -11.32 16.20 -13.01
N LYS A 64 -12.17 15.17 -12.84
CA LYS A 64 -13.63 15.26 -12.98
C LYS A 64 -14.33 15.72 -11.70
N ASP A 65 -13.74 15.48 -10.54
CA ASP A 65 -14.27 15.95 -9.25
C ASP A 65 -13.99 17.44 -9.05
N THR A 66 -15.03 18.25 -8.87
CA THR A 66 -14.92 19.72 -8.83
C THR A 66 -14.17 20.22 -7.59
N VAL A 67 -14.29 19.53 -6.46
CA VAL A 67 -13.61 19.89 -5.20
C VAL A 67 -12.12 19.58 -5.33
N ILE A 68 -11.79 18.37 -5.78
CA ILE A 68 -10.39 17.96 -6.00
C ILE A 68 -9.74 18.84 -7.06
N LYS A 69 -10.42 19.11 -8.17
CA LYS A 69 -9.91 19.99 -9.22
C LYS A 69 -9.54 21.38 -8.69
N SER A 70 -10.40 21.99 -7.87
CA SER A 70 -10.10 23.30 -7.27
C SER A 70 -8.92 23.23 -6.28
N LEU A 71 -8.80 22.14 -5.52
CA LEU A 71 -7.68 21.95 -4.62
C LEU A 71 -6.37 21.75 -5.37
N LEU A 72 -6.38 20.98 -6.47
CA LEU A 72 -5.19 20.70 -7.31
C LEU A 72 -4.51 21.97 -7.83
N GLU A 73 -5.25 23.07 -8.02
CA GLU A 73 -4.68 24.36 -8.44
C GLU A 73 -3.74 24.98 -7.40
N LYS A 74 -3.86 24.57 -6.12
CA LYS A 74 -3.06 25.03 -4.98
C LYS A 74 -1.87 24.11 -4.65
N PHE A 75 -1.57 23.17 -5.54
CA PHE A 75 -0.43 22.27 -5.41
C PHE A 75 0.47 22.34 -6.63
N VAL A 76 1.77 22.17 -6.39
CA VAL A 76 2.70 21.76 -7.45
C VAL A 76 2.51 20.26 -7.67
N ARG A 77 2.01 19.88 -8.84
CA ARG A 77 1.69 18.48 -9.13
C ARG A 77 2.87 17.79 -9.79
N VAL A 78 3.29 16.67 -9.22
CA VAL A 78 4.35 15.83 -9.76
C VAL A 78 3.82 14.42 -9.91
N ARG A 79 4.05 13.81 -11.07
CA ARG A 79 3.71 12.41 -11.30
C ARG A 79 4.98 11.62 -11.55
N ILE A 80 5.25 10.66 -10.67
CA ILE A 80 6.35 9.71 -10.81
C ILE A 80 5.78 8.38 -11.26
N VAL A 81 6.35 7.88 -12.36
CA VAL A 81 5.92 6.63 -12.98
C VAL A 81 7.04 5.60 -12.85
N GLY A 82 6.75 4.48 -12.20
CA GLY A 82 7.79 3.52 -11.81
C GLY A 82 8.67 4.05 -10.68
N THR A 83 9.72 3.31 -10.35
CA THR A 83 10.64 3.65 -9.24
C THR A 83 12.11 3.78 -9.68
N ASN A 84 12.39 3.74 -10.97
CA ASN A 84 13.72 4.01 -11.51
C ASN A 84 14.23 5.39 -11.04
N GLY A 85 15.42 5.42 -10.42
CA GLY A 85 16.03 6.65 -9.91
C GLY A 85 15.27 7.31 -8.75
N LEU A 86 14.29 6.63 -8.14
CA LEU A 86 13.52 7.16 -7.03
C LEU A 86 14.42 7.34 -5.80
N ASP A 87 14.39 8.52 -5.18
CA ASP A 87 15.08 8.77 -3.91
C ASP A 87 14.37 8.04 -2.76
N LEU A 88 14.95 6.92 -2.31
CA LEU A 88 14.42 6.08 -1.24
C LEU A 88 14.57 6.71 0.16
N SER A 89 15.34 7.79 0.28
CA SER A 89 15.42 8.54 1.54
C SER A 89 14.24 9.49 1.70
N LEU A 90 13.62 9.93 0.60
CA LEU A 90 12.47 10.83 0.60
C LEU A 90 11.15 10.10 0.38
N PHE A 91 11.07 9.25 -0.65
CA PHE A 91 9.84 8.57 -1.05
C PHE A 91 9.68 7.24 -0.33
N GLN A 92 9.45 7.34 0.98
CA GLN A 92 9.24 6.21 1.87
C GLN A 92 7.75 5.99 2.08
N PHE A 93 7.17 5.05 1.35
CA PHE A 93 5.78 4.63 1.44
C PHE A 93 5.70 3.11 1.32
N ASP A 94 4.51 2.55 1.51
CA ASP A 94 4.30 1.12 1.30
C ASP A 94 4.48 0.78 -0.19
N TYR A 95 5.63 0.20 -0.53
CA TYR A 95 5.99 -0.10 -1.92
C TYR A 95 5.11 -1.17 -2.59
N ASP A 96 4.29 -1.91 -1.83
CA ASP A 96 3.25 -2.79 -2.37
C ASP A 96 1.98 -2.03 -2.81
N GLN A 97 1.93 -0.72 -2.57
CA GLN A 97 0.91 0.17 -3.11
C GLN A 97 1.30 0.60 -4.53
N SER A 98 0.40 0.31 -5.45
CA SER A 98 0.51 0.73 -6.85
C SER A 98 0.08 2.19 -7.09
N PHE A 99 -0.47 2.82 -6.06
CA PHE A 99 -0.84 4.24 -6.00
C PHE A 99 -0.50 4.78 -4.61
N ALA A 100 0.28 5.85 -4.55
CA ALA A 100 0.52 6.62 -3.34
C ALA A 100 0.66 8.10 -3.68
N ILE A 101 0.29 8.96 -2.75
CA ILE A 101 0.50 10.40 -2.82
C ILE A 101 1.37 10.79 -1.64
N MET A 102 2.42 11.54 -1.89
CA MET A 102 3.22 12.20 -0.85
C MET A 102 3.08 13.71 -0.99
N PHE A 103 2.71 14.37 0.11
CA PHE A 103 2.61 15.81 0.18
C PHE A 103 3.84 16.39 0.85
N LEU A 104 4.52 17.34 0.19
CA LEU A 104 5.83 17.83 0.61
C LEU A 104 5.89 19.35 0.61
N ASN A 105 6.72 19.92 1.48
CA ASN A 105 7.26 21.27 1.30
C ASN A 105 8.41 21.23 0.27
N ALA A 106 8.75 22.38 -0.32
CA ALA A 106 9.88 22.52 -1.25
C ALA A 106 11.23 22.12 -0.62
N ASP A 107 11.39 22.21 0.70
CA ASP A 107 12.61 21.75 1.40
C ASP A 107 12.67 20.23 1.66
N GLY A 108 11.68 19.47 1.19
CA GLY A 108 11.57 18.03 1.37
C GLY A 108 10.90 17.61 2.68
N SER A 109 10.44 18.53 3.52
CA SER A 109 9.63 18.19 4.70
C SER A 109 8.31 17.55 4.26
N ILE A 110 8.01 16.36 4.79
CA ILE A 110 6.79 15.61 4.44
C ILE A 110 5.63 16.12 5.28
N TYR A 111 4.55 16.57 4.66
CA TYR A 111 3.29 16.90 5.34
C TYR A 111 2.47 15.66 5.66
N GLY A 112 2.45 14.69 4.74
CA GLY A 112 1.83 13.40 4.97
C GLY A 112 1.69 12.58 3.70
N ARG A 113 1.11 11.40 3.85
CA ARG A 113 0.88 10.40 2.81
C ARG A 113 -0.60 10.20 2.59
N TYR A 114 -0.98 9.75 1.40
CA TYR A 114 -2.33 9.26 1.09
C TYR A 114 -2.24 8.12 0.08
N GLY A 115 -3.22 7.23 0.04
CA GLY A 115 -3.20 6.05 -0.82
C GLY A 115 -2.70 4.83 -0.07
N THR A 116 -3.62 3.94 0.26
CA THR A 116 -3.33 2.63 0.86
C THR A 116 -4.45 1.64 0.55
N ARG A 117 -4.24 0.36 0.88
CA ARG A 117 -5.25 -0.69 0.88
C ARG A 117 -4.89 -1.79 1.87
N SER A 118 -5.90 -2.48 2.35
CA SER A 118 -5.83 -3.66 3.22
C SER A 118 -6.23 -4.95 2.49
N HIS A 119 -6.55 -4.87 1.20
CA HIS A 119 -6.97 -5.99 0.38
C HIS A 119 -6.56 -5.79 -1.08
N ARG A 120 -6.41 -6.88 -1.83
CA ARG A 120 -6.00 -6.83 -3.24
C ARG A 120 -6.99 -6.07 -4.13
N THR A 121 -8.29 -6.34 -3.94
CA THR A 121 -9.38 -5.87 -4.80
C THR A 121 -10.39 -4.94 -4.11
N ASN A 122 -10.40 -4.89 -2.77
CA ASN A 122 -11.35 -4.08 -2.00
C ASN A 122 -10.62 -2.88 -1.37
N TRP A 123 -10.65 -1.77 -2.08
CA TRP A 123 -9.93 -0.53 -1.75
C TRP A 123 -10.84 0.55 -1.13
N SER A 124 -12.16 0.46 -1.34
CA SER A 124 -13.12 1.50 -0.94
C SER A 124 -13.24 1.64 0.58
N GLY A 125 -12.77 0.66 1.34
CA GLY A 125 -12.68 0.75 2.79
C GLY A 125 -11.49 1.54 3.31
N ASP A 126 -10.53 1.90 2.45
CA ASP A 126 -9.25 2.49 2.88
C ASP A 126 -8.93 3.83 2.19
N VAL A 127 -9.54 4.13 1.04
CA VAL A 127 -9.37 5.41 0.34
C VAL A 127 -10.65 5.87 -0.37
N SER A 128 -10.81 7.18 -0.52
CA SER A 128 -11.84 7.80 -1.36
C SER A 128 -11.40 9.17 -1.92
N LEU A 129 -12.15 9.71 -2.88
CA LEU A 129 -11.94 11.09 -3.35
C LEU A 129 -12.28 12.12 -2.26
N VAL A 130 -13.33 11.88 -1.46
CA VAL A 130 -13.70 12.76 -0.34
C VAL A 130 -12.60 12.83 0.71
N GLY A 131 -12.04 11.67 1.07
CA GLY A 131 -10.90 11.59 1.99
C GLY A 131 -9.66 12.30 1.45
N LEU A 132 -9.38 12.16 0.15
CA LEU A 132 -8.28 12.86 -0.50
C LEU A 132 -8.47 14.37 -0.44
N GLY A 133 -9.67 14.87 -0.72
CA GLY A 133 -9.97 16.30 -0.66
C GLY A 133 -9.75 16.88 0.73
N LYS A 134 -10.16 16.16 1.79
CA LYS A 134 -9.87 16.55 3.17
C LYS A 134 -8.37 16.54 3.48
N ALA A 135 -7.65 15.51 3.03
CA ALA A 135 -6.20 15.43 3.24
C ALA A 135 -5.47 16.60 2.55
N MET A 136 -5.87 16.95 1.33
CA MET A 136 -5.34 18.11 0.61
C MET A 136 -5.63 19.43 1.36
N GLN A 137 -6.83 19.60 1.93
CA GLN A 137 -7.16 20.77 2.75
C GLN A 137 -6.30 20.86 4.02
N GLU A 138 -6.12 19.75 4.74
CA GLU A 138 -5.27 19.70 5.93
C GLU A 138 -3.80 19.99 5.57
N VAL A 139 -3.30 19.49 4.44
CA VAL A 139 -1.96 19.81 3.95
C VAL A 139 -1.79 21.31 3.69
N LEU A 140 -2.78 21.97 3.09
CA LEU A 140 -2.72 23.42 2.88
C LEU A 140 -2.66 24.18 4.22
N GLN A 141 -3.40 23.74 5.25
CA GLN A 141 -3.31 24.32 6.60
C GLN A 141 -1.94 24.07 7.25
N LEU A 142 -1.38 22.88 7.08
CA LEU A 142 -0.02 22.57 7.53
C LEU A 142 1.02 23.43 6.79
N HIS A 143 0.81 23.69 5.51
CA HIS A 143 1.71 24.50 4.69
C HIS A 143 1.68 25.99 5.10
N GLU A 144 0.49 26.56 5.32
CA GLU A 144 0.32 27.93 5.80
C GLU A 144 0.99 28.17 7.17
N ASN A 145 0.98 27.15 8.04
CA ASN A 145 1.62 27.20 9.35
C ASN A 145 3.12 26.92 9.33
N TYR A 146 3.71 26.58 8.19
CA TYR A 146 5.13 26.27 8.08
C TYR A 146 5.99 27.55 8.15
N PRO A 147 7.11 27.58 8.90
CA PRO A 147 7.79 26.47 9.57
C PRO A 147 7.40 26.24 11.04
N LYS A 148 6.39 26.92 11.60
CA LYS A 148 6.05 26.82 13.03
C LYS A 148 5.67 25.40 13.45
N ASN A 149 5.03 24.64 12.57
CA ASN A 149 4.65 23.24 12.78
C ASN A 149 5.73 22.22 12.35
N LYS A 150 6.93 22.65 11.92
CA LYS A 150 8.00 21.74 11.52
C LYS A 150 8.31 20.63 12.54
N PRO A 151 8.28 20.88 13.88
CA PRO A 151 8.49 19.83 14.87
C PRO A 151 7.54 18.63 14.75
N SER A 152 6.27 18.83 14.35
CA SER A 152 5.31 17.74 14.17
C SER A 152 5.47 16.97 12.85
N LEU A 153 6.45 17.34 12.02
CA LEU A 153 6.70 16.75 10.70
C LEU A 153 8.02 15.98 10.63
N VAL A 154 8.95 16.20 11.57
CA VAL A 154 10.31 15.61 11.52
C VAL A 154 10.27 14.09 11.44
N ASN A 155 9.41 13.43 12.22
CA ASN A 155 9.31 11.97 12.27
C ASN A 155 8.52 11.37 11.08
N LYS A 156 8.09 12.20 10.11
CA LYS A 156 7.49 11.71 8.85
C LYS A 156 8.53 11.20 7.86
N LYS A 157 9.82 11.39 8.16
CA LYS A 157 10.98 10.81 7.46
C LYS A 157 11.61 9.73 8.33
N GLY A 158 11.87 8.57 7.74
CA GLY A 158 12.39 7.38 8.43
C GLY A 158 13.91 7.29 8.36
N PRO A 159 14.47 6.13 8.74
CA PRO A 159 15.90 5.90 8.68
C PRO A 159 16.43 6.02 7.24
N LYS A 160 17.74 6.28 7.14
CA LYS A 160 18.44 6.29 5.85
C LYS A 160 18.37 4.88 5.23
N PRO A 161 17.97 4.75 3.96
CA PRO A 161 17.95 3.45 3.28
C PRO A 161 19.38 2.95 3.00
N ASP A 162 19.54 1.64 2.90
CA ASP A 162 20.81 1.00 2.55
C ASP A 162 21.30 1.41 1.15
N PHE A 163 20.35 1.60 0.23
CA PHE A 163 20.59 2.07 -1.13
C PHE A 163 19.82 3.36 -1.38
N ALA A 164 20.43 4.31 -2.08
CA ALA A 164 19.81 5.60 -2.36
C ALA A 164 18.63 5.50 -3.35
N SER A 165 18.69 4.54 -4.29
CA SER A 165 17.68 4.32 -5.32
C SER A 165 17.51 2.84 -5.69
N PRO A 166 16.37 2.42 -6.26
CA PRO A 166 16.06 1.01 -6.54
C PRO A 166 17.03 0.30 -7.49
N GLU A 167 17.49 0.95 -8.54
CA GLU A 167 18.41 0.34 -9.51
C GLU A 167 19.80 0.02 -8.92
N LEU A 168 20.11 0.51 -7.72
CA LEU A 168 21.37 0.20 -7.04
C LEU A 168 21.34 -1.11 -6.27
N PHE A 169 20.17 -1.70 -6.05
CA PHE A 169 20.08 -3.02 -5.41
C PHE A 169 20.77 -4.09 -6.27
N PRO A 170 21.51 -5.05 -5.68
CA PRO A 170 22.22 -6.07 -6.43
C PRO A 170 21.36 -6.87 -7.41
N SER A 171 20.10 -7.15 -7.08
CA SER A 171 19.19 -7.91 -7.93
C SER A 171 18.52 -7.09 -9.05
N LEU A 172 18.58 -5.76 -8.97
CA LEU A 172 17.98 -4.87 -9.95
C LEU A 172 19.03 -4.24 -10.90
N LYS A 173 20.25 -4.02 -10.43
CA LYS A 173 21.30 -3.26 -11.14
C LYS A 173 21.72 -3.80 -12.51
N THR A 174 21.55 -5.10 -12.75
CA THR A 174 21.96 -5.73 -14.01
C THR A 174 20.90 -5.59 -15.10
N LYS A 175 19.63 -5.38 -14.71
CA LYS A 175 18.49 -5.34 -15.62
C LYS A 175 17.93 -3.93 -15.83
N TYR A 176 18.10 -3.05 -14.84
CA TYR A 176 17.45 -1.75 -14.81
C TYR A 176 18.45 -0.61 -14.67
N THR A 177 18.07 0.58 -15.14
CA THR A 177 18.82 1.82 -14.96
C THR A 177 17.97 2.84 -14.19
N SER A 178 18.53 4.00 -13.88
CA SER A 178 17.80 5.10 -13.22
C SER A 178 16.76 5.79 -14.12
N LYS A 179 16.66 5.41 -15.41
CA LYS A 179 15.73 6.00 -16.37
C LYS A 179 14.88 4.92 -17.04
N LEU A 180 13.64 5.28 -17.35
CA LEU A 180 12.78 4.51 -18.23
C LEU A 180 13.24 4.65 -19.69
N ASP A 181 13.14 3.56 -20.43
CA ASP A 181 13.37 3.53 -21.87
C ASP A 181 12.08 3.88 -22.62
N TYR A 182 11.95 5.16 -23.01
CA TYR A 182 10.80 5.65 -23.77
C TYR A 182 10.88 5.35 -25.27
N GLU A 183 11.95 4.70 -25.77
CA GLU A 183 12.13 4.33 -27.18
C GLU A 183 11.42 3.00 -27.52
N GLY A 184 10.40 2.63 -26.75
CA GLY A 184 9.54 1.47 -26.99
C GLY A 184 9.66 0.35 -25.97
N LYS A 185 10.48 0.49 -24.92
CA LYS A 185 10.65 -0.52 -23.87
C LYS A 185 10.26 -0.02 -22.47
N VAL A 186 9.32 0.92 -22.39
CA VAL A 186 8.96 1.60 -21.14
C VAL A 186 8.48 0.62 -20.07
N VAL A 187 7.72 -0.40 -20.47
CA VAL A 187 7.22 -1.42 -19.53
C VAL A 187 8.36 -2.35 -19.08
N GLN A 188 9.21 -2.81 -20.00
CA GLN A 188 10.30 -3.73 -19.69
C GLN A 188 11.42 -3.09 -18.86
N SER A 189 11.61 -1.78 -19.00
CA SER A 189 12.63 -1.00 -18.27
C SER A 189 12.14 -0.43 -16.93
N CYS A 190 10.85 -0.62 -16.60
CA CYS A 190 10.27 -0.13 -15.37
C CYS A 190 10.64 -1.01 -14.17
N ILE A 191 11.17 -0.39 -13.12
CA ILE A 191 11.20 -0.99 -11.78
C ILE A 191 9.85 -0.71 -11.13
N HIS A 192 9.04 -1.76 -10.98
CA HIS A 192 7.74 -1.68 -10.33
C HIS A 192 7.89 -1.42 -8.83
N CYS A 193 6.94 -0.72 -8.22
CA CYS A 193 7.05 -0.29 -6.82
C CYS A 193 7.34 -1.47 -5.88
N HIS A 194 6.58 -2.57 -6.00
CA HIS A 194 6.75 -3.73 -5.12
C HIS A 194 8.14 -4.39 -5.22
N GLN A 195 8.86 -4.20 -6.33
CA GLN A 195 10.20 -4.74 -6.51
C GLN A 195 11.21 -4.11 -5.55
N VAL A 196 10.95 -2.92 -5.01
CA VAL A 196 11.79 -2.31 -3.97
C VAL A 196 11.76 -3.17 -2.70
N GLY A 197 10.58 -3.54 -2.23
CA GLY A 197 10.42 -4.43 -1.05
C GLY A 197 10.98 -5.84 -1.28
N GLU A 198 10.84 -6.37 -2.50
CA GLU A 198 11.45 -7.64 -2.90
C GLU A 198 12.98 -7.57 -2.88
N ALA A 199 13.56 -6.52 -3.46
CA ALA A 199 15.00 -6.32 -3.52
C ALA A 199 15.63 -6.12 -2.14
N ILE A 200 14.94 -5.47 -1.20
CA ILE A 200 15.38 -5.39 0.21
C ILE A 200 15.49 -6.79 0.83
N ARG A 201 14.45 -7.62 0.68
CA ARG A 201 14.46 -9.00 1.21
C ARG A 201 15.52 -9.86 0.56
N GLU A 202 15.67 -9.75 -0.75
CA GLU A 202 16.69 -10.48 -1.50
C GLU A 202 18.11 -10.07 -1.09
N ASN A 203 18.36 -8.77 -0.91
CA ASN A 203 19.66 -8.27 -0.45
C ASN A 203 20.02 -8.83 0.94
N LEU A 204 19.08 -8.86 1.89
CA LEU A 204 19.29 -9.47 3.20
C LEU A 204 19.65 -10.95 3.08
N ARG A 205 18.95 -11.69 2.21
CA ARG A 205 19.22 -13.12 1.98
C ARG A 205 20.58 -13.36 1.32
N LEU A 206 20.95 -12.56 0.31
CA LEU A 206 22.27 -12.63 -0.32
C LEU A 206 23.39 -12.36 0.69
N GLY A 207 23.15 -11.44 1.64
CA GLY A 207 24.02 -11.19 2.79
C GLY A 207 23.93 -12.23 3.90
N LYS A 208 23.18 -13.34 3.73
CA LYS A 208 22.88 -14.37 4.74
C LYS A 208 22.31 -13.83 6.06
N SER A 209 21.67 -12.66 6.00
CA SER A 209 20.98 -12.03 7.13
C SER A 209 19.55 -12.56 7.24
N LYS A 210 19.05 -12.65 8.48
CA LYS A 210 17.65 -12.98 8.74
C LYS A 210 16.75 -11.84 8.23
N ILE A 211 15.63 -12.19 7.61
CA ILE A 211 14.59 -11.20 7.30
C ILE A 211 13.86 -10.90 8.61
N SER A 212 13.94 -9.65 9.08
CA SER A 212 13.23 -9.23 10.29
C SER A 212 11.73 -9.08 10.04
N GLU A 213 10.95 -9.03 11.12
CA GLU A 213 9.50 -8.80 11.02
C GLU A 213 9.16 -7.41 10.45
N GLU A 214 9.99 -6.40 10.68
CA GLU A 214 9.80 -5.07 10.10
C GLU A 214 9.89 -5.10 8.57
N VAL A 215 10.77 -5.96 8.03
CA VAL A 215 10.95 -6.15 6.58
C VAL A 215 9.89 -7.08 6.00
N LEU A 216 9.46 -8.10 6.74
CA LEU A 216 8.45 -9.06 6.28
C LEU A 216 7.02 -8.49 6.36
N PHE A 217 6.72 -7.70 7.40
CA PHE A 217 5.44 -7.03 7.63
C PHE A 217 5.62 -5.49 7.58
N PRO A 218 5.93 -4.94 6.40
CA PRO A 218 6.08 -3.49 6.24
C PRO A 218 4.70 -2.82 6.26
N HIS A 219 4.64 -1.61 6.82
CA HIS A 219 3.44 -0.77 6.88
C HIS A 219 2.16 -1.52 7.37
N PRO A 220 2.17 -2.11 8.58
CA PRO A 220 1.00 -2.84 9.09
C PRO A 220 -0.27 -2.01 9.05
N HIS A 221 -1.36 -2.57 8.51
CA HIS A 221 -2.62 -1.85 8.42
C HIS A 221 -3.25 -1.68 9.81
N PRO A 222 -3.83 -0.51 10.19
CA PRO A 222 -4.40 -0.30 11.53
C PRO A 222 -5.54 -1.25 11.89
N LYS A 223 -6.22 -1.83 10.89
CA LYS A 223 -7.22 -2.90 11.10
C LYS A 223 -6.65 -4.12 11.85
N SER A 224 -5.37 -4.43 11.66
CA SER A 224 -4.68 -5.55 12.33
C SER A 224 -4.57 -5.36 13.84
N ILE A 225 -4.50 -4.11 14.31
CA ILE A 225 -4.46 -3.73 15.72
C ILE A 225 -5.83 -3.31 16.25
N GLY A 226 -6.89 -3.50 15.45
CA GLY A 226 -8.29 -3.26 15.82
C GLY A 226 -8.80 -1.84 15.65
N LEU A 227 -8.10 -0.99 14.89
CA LEU A 227 -8.53 0.36 14.57
C LEU A 227 -9.03 0.43 13.12
N VAL A 228 -10.32 0.70 12.92
CA VAL A 228 -10.91 0.82 11.59
C VAL A 228 -11.29 2.28 11.33
N PHE A 229 -10.67 2.88 10.32
CA PHE A 229 -10.83 4.29 9.97
C PHE A 229 -11.88 4.49 8.89
N HIS A 230 -12.57 5.64 8.92
CA HIS A 230 -13.47 6.08 7.86
C HIS A 230 -12.64 6.59 6.66
N PRO A 231 -12.79 6.02 5.45
CA PRO A 231 -11.99 6.41 4.28
C PRO A 231 -12.26 7.87 3.84
N ASP A 232 -13.46 8.39 4.04
CA ASP A 232 -13.83 9.80 3.74
C ASP A 232 -13.35 10.82 4.79
N THR A 233 -12.45 10.47 5.71
CA THR A 233 -11.99 11.37 6.78
C THR A 233 -10.48 11.29 6.96
N LEU A 234 -9.90 12.24 7.71
CA LEU A 234 -8.46 12.25 8.02
C LEU A 234 -8.06 11.15 9.00
N GLY A 235 -8.94 10.83 9.97
CA GLY A 235 -8.57 9.99 11.12
C GLY A 235 -9.74 9.52 12.00
N THR A 236 -10.98 9.57 11.51
CA THR A 236 -12.15 9.16 12.30
C THR A 236 -12.25 7.64 12.38
N LEU A 237 -12.40 7.08 13.58
CA LEU A 237 -12.62 5.66 13.79
C LEU A 237 -14.11 5.30 13.62
N ILE A 238 -14.43 4.42 12.66
CA ILE A 238 -15.79 3.89 12.46
C ILE A 238 -16.06 2.65 13.30
N GLU A 239 -15.00 1.95 13.68
CA GLU A 239 -15.04 0.78 14.52
C GLU A 239 -13.72 0.66 15.29
N VAL A 240 -13.83 0.25 16.55
CA VAL A 240 -12.71 -0.21 17.36
C VAL A 240 -13.07 -1.62 17.79
N LYS A 241 -12.24 -2.60 17.41
CA LYS A 241 -12.52 -4.01 17.72
C LYS A 241 -12.37 -4.26 19.22
N ASP A 242 -13.33 -4.95 19.81
CA ASP A 242 -13.23 -5.39 21.20
C ASP A 242 -12.05 -6.33 21.40
N LYS A 243 -11.42 -6.25 22.58
CA LYS A 243 -10.23 -7.04 22.96
C LYS A 243 -9.03 -6.92 22.02
N SER A 244 -9.00 -5.89 21.16
CA SER A 244 -7.85 -5.54 20.33
C SER A 244 -6.89 -4.62 21.07
N PHE A 245 -5.69 -4.37 20.50
CA PHE A 245 -4.75 -3.40 21.07
C PHE A 245 -5.35 -1.99 21.11
N GLY A 246 -6.06 -1.58 20.06
CA GLY A 246 -6.81 -0.32 20.04
C GLY A 246 -7.89 -0.26 21.12
N GLY A 247 -8.73 -1.30 21.23
CA GLY A 247 -9.79 -1.36 22.25
C GLY A 247 -9.23 -1.31 23.68
N ASN A 248 -8.19 -2.11 23.95
CA ASN A 248 -7.54 -2.16 25.27
C ASN A 248 -6.80 -0.86 25.62
N SER A 249 -6.42 -0.07 24.61
CA SER A 249 -5.80 1.26 24.78
C SER A 249 -6.83 2.39 24.92
N GLY A 250 -8.12 2.06 25.01
CA GLY A 250 -9.20 3.01 25.31
C GLY A 250 -9.69 3.83 24.13
N PHE A 251 -9.34 3.47 22.89
CA PHE A 251 -9.92 4.06 21.68
C PHE A 251 -11.41 3.73 21.60
N LYS A 252 -12.19 4.64 21.00
CA LYS A 252 -13.63 4.49 20.82
C LYS A 252 -14.03 4.83 19.40
N LYS A 253 -15.12 4.20 18.93
CA LYS A 253 -15.81 4.63 17.72
C LYS A 253 -16.15 6.13 17.83
N GLY A 254 -15.90 6.87 16.77
CA GLY A 254 -16.10 8.32 16.70
C GLY A 254 -14.89 9.16 17.10
N ASP A 255 -13.86 8.58 17.73
CA ASP A 255 -12.61 9.29 17.96
C ASP A 255 -11.99 9.74 16.63
N VAL A 256 -11.45 10.95 16.60
CA VAL A 256 -10.67 11.45 15.46
C VAL A 256 -9.20 11.52 15.85
N VAL A 257 -8.39 10.62 15.31
CA VAL A 257 -6.93 10.65 15.53
C VAL A 257 -6.34 11.85 14.81
N ARG A 258 -5.74 12.78 15.57
CA ARG A 258 -5.14 14.02 15.04
C ARG A 258 -3.62 13.96 15.07
N MET A 259 -3.06 13.44 16.15
CA MET A 259 -1.62 13.24 16.33
C MET A 259 -1.33 11.79 16.73
N MET A 260 -0.28 11.21 16.19
CA MET A 260 0.20 9.90 16.60
C MET A 260 1.73 9.89 16.59
N ASN A 261 2.34 9.48 17.71
CA ASN A 261 3.79 9.51 17.90
C ASN A 261 4.43 10.88 17.59
N GLY A 262 3.76 11.97 18.01
CA GLY A 262 4.19 13.34 17.75
C GLY A 262 4.01 13.84 16.32
N GLN A 263 3.35 13.08 15.45
CA GLN A 263 3.12 13.43 14.05
C GLN A 263 1.66 13.76 13.78
N ALA A 264 1.40 14.83 13.03
CA ALA A 264 0.06 15.12 12.51
C ALA A 264 -0.40 14.01 11.56
N ILE A 265 -1.65 13.58 11.66
CA ILE A 265 -2.23 12.52 10.83
C ILE A 265 -3.21 13.12 9.84
N ILE A 266 -2.93 12.94 8.54
CA ILE A 266 -3.82 13.39 7.47
C ILE A 266 -4.55 12.23 6.76
N SER A 267 -4.17 10.98 7.04
CA SER A 267 -4.79 9.80 6.43
C SER A 267 -4.41 8.49 7.13
N ILE A 268 -5.04 7.39 6.71
CA ILE A 268 -4.67 6.02 7.10
C ILE A 268 -3.21 5.68 6.72
N ALA A 269 -2.69 6.20 5.61
CA ALA A 269 -1.32 5.94 5.18
C ALA A 269 -0.28 6.57 6.14
N ASP A 270 -0.63 7.69 6.79
CA ASP A 270 0.20 8.26 7.86
C ASP A 270 0.15 7.42 9.14
N VAL A 271 -1.00 6.83 9.48
CA VAL A 271 -1.09 5.88 10.59
C VAL A 271 -0.20 4.67 10.32
N GLN A 272 -0.26 4.10 9.11
CA GLN A 272 0.63 3.01 8.71
C GLN A 272 2.10 3.41 8.71
N TRP A 273 2.42 4.65 8.35
CA TRP A 273 3.78 5.19 8.48
C TRP A 273 4.25 5.15 9.94
N VAL A 274 3.45 5.67 10.86
CA VAL A 274 3.77 5.63 12.29
C VAL A 274 3.95 4.19 12.77
N LEU A 275 3.02 3.29 12.45
CA LEU A 275 3.11 1.87 12.80
C LEU A 275 4.34 1.19 12.19
N ASN A 276 4.73 1.58 10.97
CA ASN A 276 5.93 1.05 10.31
C ASN A 276 7.23 1.40 11.03
N LEU A 277 7.25 2.46 11.85
CA LEU A 277 8.42 2.84 12.64
C LEU A 277 8.49 2.13 14.00
N ILE A 278 7.42 1.45 14.42
CA ILE A 278 7.41 0.73 15.72
C ILE A 278 8.05 -0.65 15.56
N PRO A 279 9.05 -1.02 16.38
CA PRO A 279 9.72 -2.30 16.26
C PRO A 279 8.77 -3.48 16.57
N ALA A 280 9.12 -4.67 16.10
CA ALA A 280 8.36 -5.88 16.37
C ALA A 280 8.33 -6.25 17.87
N SER A 281 9.30 -5.78 18.66
CA SER A 281 9.29 -5.88 20.13
C SER A 281 8.16 -5.07 20.79
N GLY A 282 7.44 -4.25 20.02
CA GLY A 282 6.32 -3.46 20.50
C GLY A 282 6.74 -2.11 21.07
N GLY A 283 5.81 -1.48 21.78
CA GLY A 283 6.04 -0.16 22.37
C GLY A 283 4.75 0.53 22.79
N LYS A 284 4.93 1.70 23.40
CA LYS A 284 3.87 2.62 23.80
C LYS A 284 3.89 3.82 22.87
N ILE A 285 2.79 4.06 22.19
CA ILE A 285 2.69 5.13 21.19
C ILE A 285 1.72 6.18 21.70
N PRO A 286 2.17 7.42 21.99
CA PRO A 286 1.26 8.48 22.38
C PRO A 286 0.37 8.87 21.20
N VAL A 287 -0.92 9.01 21.45
CA VAL A 287 -1.93 9.36 20.45
C VAL A 287 -2.84 10.44 21.01
N GLU A 288 -3.06 11.50 20.24
CA GLU A 288 -4.02 12.53 20.59
C GLU A 288 -5.26 12.36 19.70
N VAL A 289 -6.40 12.17 20.34
CA VAL A 289 -7.69 12.05 19.66
C VAL A 289 -8.62 13.18 20.05
N LEU A 290 -9.45 13.62 19.10
CA LEU A 290 -10.61 14.44 19.39
C LEU A 290 -11.79 13.51 19.69
N ARG A 291 -12.33 13.57 20.91
CA ARG A 291 -13.51 12.82 21.35
C ARG A 291 -14.53 13.80 21.90
N ASN A 292 -15.72 13.86 21.29
CA ASN A 292 -16.77 14.82 21.69
C ASN A 292 -16.26 16.27 21.78
N ASN A 293 -15.47 16.69 20.78
CA ASN A 293 -14.81 18.00 20.72
C ASN A 293 -13.79 18.30 21.84
N GLN A 294 -13.36 17.30 22.60
CA GLN A 294 -12.32 17.43 23.61
C GLN A 294 -11.07 16.65 23.18
N ASN A 295 -9.90 17.23 23.43
CA ASN A 295 -8.63 16.54 23.24
C ASN A 295 -8.47 15.49 24.34
N VAL A 296 -8.23 14.24 23.93
CA VAL A 296 -7.97 13.11 24.81
C VAL A 296 -6.64 12.50 24.41
N ASN A 297 -5.73 12.41 25.37
CA ASN A 297 -4.46 11.71 25.19
C ASN A 297 -4.67 10.23 25.52
N LEU A 298 -4.32 9.38 24.56
CA LEU A 298 -4.31 7.92 24.67
C LEU A 298 -2.87 7.41 24.49
N GLU A 299 -2.63 6.20 24.94
CA GLU A 299 -1.37 5.49 24.73
C GLU A 299 -1.69 4.13 24.09
N LEU A 300 -1.38 3.98 22.80
CA LEU A 300 -1.53 2.71 22.10
C LEU A 300 -0.42 1.77 22.55
N CYS A 301 -0.79 0.69 23.24
CA CYS A 301 0.15 -0.34 23.70
C CYS A 301 0.21 -1.49 22.69
N LEU A 302 1.38 -1.69 22.07
CA LEU A 302 1.65 -2.81 21.17
C LEU A 302 2.62 -3.79 21.87
N PRO A 303 2.27 -5.09 22.00
CA PRO A 303 3.17 -6.08 22.59
C PRO A 303 4.22 -6.57 21.58
N GLU A 304 5.13 -7.43 22.04
CA GLU A 304 6.02 -8.18 21.14
C GLU A 304 5.21 -8.96 20.08
N ALA A 305 5.77 -9.10 18.88
CA ALA A 305 5.20 -9.80 17.74
C ALA A 305 3.88 -9.22 17.20
N TRP A 306 3.50 -8.00 17.60
CA TRP A 306 2.25 -7.36 17.16
C TRP A 306 2.11 -7.25 15.64
N ARG A 307 3.23 -7.10 14.91
CA ARG A 307 3.27 -6.99 13.45
C ARG A 307 2.70 -8.22 12.74
N ARG A 308 2.84 -9.39 13.36
CA ARG A 308 2.36 -10.67 12.82
C ARG A 308 0.83 -10.71 12.69
N LEU A 309 0.10 -9.81 13.34
CA LEU A 309 -1.35 -9.70 13.18
C LEU A 309 -1.76 -9.17 11.80
N ASP A 310 -0.89 -8.45 11.09
CA ASP A 310 -1.18 -8.03 9.72
C ASP A 310 -1.18 -9.23 8.77
N ASP A 311 -1.90 -9.12 7.67
CA ASP A 311 -1.91 -10.13 6.62
C ASP A 311 -1.21 -9.57 5.39
N ILE A 312 -0.10 -10.19 4.99
CA ILE A 312 0.70 -9.81 3.83
C ILE A 312 0.35 -10.64 2.59
N SER A 313 -0.52 -11.64 2.70
CA SER A 313 -0.84 -12.57 1.61
C SER A 313 -1.38 -11.86 0.37
N TRP A 314 -2.19 -10.81 0.54
CA TRP A 314 -2.78 -10.04 -0.56
C TRP A 314 -1.76 -9.19 -1.34
N ARG A 315 -0.56 -8.95 -0.79
CA ARG A 315 0.48 -8.10 -1.38
C ARG A 315 1.07 -8.71 -2.65
N SER A 316 1.44 -7.85 -3.61
CA SER A 316 2.09 -8.29 -4.86
C SER A 316 3.42 -8.98 -4.55
N SER A 317 4.16 -8.44 -3.59
CA SER A 317 5.48 -8.93 -3.21
C SER A 317 5.47 -10.29 -2.50
N SER A 318 4.29 -10.76 -2.07
CA SER A 318 4.07 -12.14 -1.59
C SER A 318 4.12 -13.17 -2.71
N TRP A 319 4.07 -12.78 -3.98
CA TRP A 319 4.28 -13.71 -5.11
C TRP A 319 5.65 -14.40 -5.02
N MET A 320 6.71 -13.66 -4.66
CA MET A 320 8.04 -14.23 -4.42
C MET A 320 8.08 -15.14 -3.19
N LEU A 321 7.39 -14.78 -2.11
CA LEU A 321 7.30 -15.64 -0.93
C LEU A 321 6.59 -16.97 -1.24
N ARG A 322 5.54 -16.97 -2.07
CA ARG A 322 4.86 -18.19 -2.53
C ARG A 322 5.78 -19.10 -3.32
N ARG A 323 6.61 -18.55 -4.21
CA ARG A 323 7.65 -19.33 -4.89
C ARG A 323 8.54 -20.00 -3.84
N MET A 324 9.11 -19.19 -2.96
CA MET A 324 10.15 -19.63 -2.02
C MET A 324 9.65 -20.65 -1.02
N VAL A 325 8.54 -20.35 -0.35
CA VAL A 325 8.04 -21.11 0.81
C VAL A 325 7.07 -22.21 0.38
N LEU A 326 6.23 -21.92 -0.60
CA LEU A 326 5.09 -22.77 -0.96
C LEU A 326 5.27 -23.44 -2.33
N GLY A 327 6.43 -23.33 -2.96
CA GLY A 327 6.66 -23.93 -4.28
C GLY A 327 5.73 -23.40 -5.37
N GLY A 328 5.20 -22.18 -5.21
CA GLY A 328 4.29 -21.51 -6.14
C GLY A 328 2.80 -21.72 -5.87
N ILE A 329 2.41 -22.26 -4.71
CA ILE A 329 1.00 -22.34 -4.29
C ILE A 329 0.49 -20.96 -3.85
N LEU A 330 -0.73 -20.62 -4.27
CA LEU A 330 -1.55 -19.56 -3.70
C LEU A 330 -2.64 -20.19 -2.83
N LEU A 331 -2.64 -19.84 -1.56
CA LEU A 331 -3.57 -20.32 -0.56
C LEU A 331 -4.66 -19.28 -0.24
N GLU A 332 -5.82 -19.77 0.18
CA GLU A 332 -6.94 -18.97 0.67
C GLU A 332 -7.53 -19.63 1.92
N SER A 333 -7.75 -18.84 2.98
CA SER A 333 -8.41 -19.34 4.19
C SER A 333 -9.86 -19.73 3.89
N MET A 334 -10.30 -20.84 4.46
CA MET A 334 -11.65 -21.37 4.26
C MET A 334 -12.63 -20.76 5.27
N SER A 335 -13.88 -20.51 4.84
CA SER A 335 -14.97 -20.08 5.74
C SER A 335 -15.44 -21.23 6.64
N ALA A 336 -16.13 -20.92 7.75
CA ALA A 336 -16.69 -21.94 8.64
C ALA A 336 -17.64 -22.90 7.89
N GLU A 337 -18.41 -22.38 6.93
CA GLU A 337 -19.30 -23.17 6.08
C GLU A 337 -18.52 -24.11 5.16
N GLU A 338 -17.45 -23.64 4.53
CA GLU A 338 -16.58 -24.47 3.70
C GLU A 338 -15.89 -25.56 4.53
N MET A 339 -15.42 -25.21 5.73
CA MET A 339 -14.82 -26.14 6.68
C MET A 339 -15.80 -27.25 7.05
N LYS A 340 -17.03 -26.88 7.41
CA LYS A 340 -18.11 -27.82 7.73
C LYS A 340 -18.47 -28.72 6.55
N ALA A 341 -18.55 -28.17 5.33
CA ALA A 341 -18.82 -28.95 4.12
C ALA A 341 -17.73 -29.99 3.85
N GLU A 342 -16.49 -29.70 4.25
CA GLU A 342 -15.35 -30.60 4.16
C GLU A 342 -15.18 -31.49 5.40
N GLY A 343 -16.09 -31.42 6.38
CA GLY A 343 -16.03 -32.21 7.62
C GLY A 343 -14.84 -31.85 8.52
N LEU A 344 -14.36 -30.61 8.43
CA LEU A 344 -13.26 -30.07 9.22
C LEU A 344 -13.80 -29.25 10.41
N LYS A 345 -13.02 -29.17 11.50
CA LYS A 345 -13.33 -28.31 12.63
C LYS A 345 -13.05 -26.85 12.28
N GLU A 346 -13.87 -25.93 12.77
CA GLU A 346 -13.76 -24.49 12.46
C GLU A 346 -12.43 -23.87 12.91
N ASP A 347 -11.78 -24.44 13.94
CA ASP A 347 -10.50 -23.97 14.48
C ASP A 347 -9.27 -24.70 13.90
N ALA A 348 -9.48 -25.66 12.99
CA ALA A 348 -8.38 -26.39 12.36
C ALA A 348 -7.69 -25.55 11.28
N MET A 349 -6.38 -25.75 11.10
CA MET A 349 -5.68 -25.24 9.92
C MET A 349 -6.26 -25.89 8.66
N ALA A 350 -6.76 -25.06 7.76
CA ALA A 350 -7.23 -25.48 6.45
C ALA A 350 -7.18 -24.29 5.48
N LEU A 351 -6.28 -24.40 4.52
CA LEU A 351 -6.08 -23.40 3.48
C LEU A 351 -6.30 -24.05 2.12
N ARG A 352 -7.24 -23.52 1.34
CA ARG A 352 -7.55 -24.04 0.01
C ARG A 352 -6.48 -23.60 -0.98
N VAL A 353 -5.98 -24.54 -1.78
CA VAL A 353 -5.09 -24.26 -2.91
C VAL A 353 -5.91 -23.62 -4.03
N LYS A 354 -5.92 -22.29 -4.08
CA LYS A 354 -6.63 -21.50 -5.09
C LYS A 354 -5.93 -21.56 -6.44
N HIS A 355 -4.61 -21.58 -6.44
CA HIS A 355 -3.78 -21.72 -7.63
C HIS A 355 -2.46 -22.41 -7.30
N VAL A 356 -1.87 -23.09 -8.28
CA VAL A 356 -0.52 -23.64 -8.21
C VAL A 356 0.21 -23.25 -9.49
N GLY A 357 1.37 -22.63 -9.34
CA GLY A 357 2.20 -22.25 -10.48
C GLY A 357 2.62 -23.48 -11.30
N GLN A 358 2.71 -23.32 -12.62
CA GLN A 358 2.99 -24.42 -13.55
C GLN A 358 4.33 -24.28 -14.29
N PHE A 359 4.97 -23.11 -14.20
CA PHE A 359 6.17 -22.80 -14.98
C PHE A 359 7.33 -22.32 -14.10
N GLY A 360 8.55 -22.61 -14.56
CA GLY A 360 9.78 -22.17 -13.93
C GLY A 360 9.88 -22.59 -12.45
N PRO A 361 10.51 -21.75 -11.61
CA PRO A 361 10.61 -21.96 -10.16
C PRO A 361 9.26 -21.98 -9.41
N HIS A 362 8.20 -21.43 -10.01
CA HIS A 362 6.85 -21.49 -9.41
C HIS A 362 6.15 -22.84 -9.65
N ALA A 363 6.77 -23.76 -10.41
CA ALA A 363 6.19 -25.07 -10.68
C ALA A 363 6.51 -26.13 -9.62
N THR A 364 7.28 -25.80 -8.58
CA THR A 364 7.87 -26.78 -7.66
C THR A 364 6.82 -27.63 -6.95
N ALA A 365 5.77 -27.02 -6.40
CA ALA A 365 4.68 -27.76 -5.76
C ALA A 365 3.84 -28.55 -6.78
N HIS A 366 3.56 -27.97 -7.96
CA HIS A 366 2.84 -28.67 -9.02
C HIS A 366 3.58 -29.94 -9.47
N LYS A 367 4.90 -29.84 -9.69
CA LYS A 367 5.77 -30.97 -10.04
C LYS A 367 5.83 -32.03 -8.94
N ALA A 368 5.71 -31.61 -7.68
CA ALA A 368 5.60 -32.52 -6.54
C ALA A 368 4.20 -33.15 -6.38
N GLY A 369 3.23 -32.77 -7.22
CA GLY A 369 1.89 -33.37 -7.29
C GLY A 369 0.79 -32.59 -6.58
N VAL A 370 1.03 -31.36 -6.12
CA VAL A 370 0.00 -30.48 -5.55
C VAL A 370 -0.92 -29.96 -6.65
N LEU A 371 -2.24 -29.99 -6.41
CA LEU A 371 -3.25 -29.58 -7.38
C LEU A 371 -4.12 -28.43 -6.86
N LYS A 372 -4.69 -27.67 -7.79
CA LYS A 372 -5.76 -26.70 -7.47
C LYS A 372 -6.94 -27.42 -6.82
N GLY A 373 -7.43 -26.86 -5.72
CA GLY A 373 -8.54 -27.42 -4.95
C GLY A 373 -8.12 -28.30 -3.78
N ASP A 374 -6.85 -28.73 -3.70
CA ASP A 374 -6.34 -29.39 -2.49
C ASP A 374 -6.52 -28.47 -1.26
N ILE A 375 -6.68 -29.06 -0.09
CA ILE A 375 -6.78 -28.33 1.18
C ILE A 375 -5.53 -28.63 2.00
N LEU A 376 -4.72 -27.61 2.27
CA LEU A 376 -3.55 -27.71 3.14
C LEU A 376 -4.00 -27.73 4.60
N LEU A 377 -3.83 -28.88 5.24
CA LEU A 377 -4.17 -29.12 6.65
C LEU A 377 -2.97 -29.00 7.59
N GLY A 378 -1.76 -29.06 7.04
CA GLY A 378 -0.54 -28.91 7.81
C GLY A 378 0.63 -28.52 6.93
N PHE A 379 1.47 -27.63 7.45
CA PHE A 379 2.72 -27.22 6.83
C PHE A 379 3.84 -27.53 7.81
N ASP A 380 4.72 -28.43 7.43
CA ASP A 380 5.94 -28.76 8.15
C ASP A 380 5.66 -29.18 9.61
N GLU A 381 4.75 -30.16 9.73
CA GLU A 381 4.22 -30.70 10.99
C GLU A 381 3.38 -29.70 11.83
N LYS A 382 3.33 -28.42 11.44
CA LYS A 382 2.45 -27.43 12.06
C LYS A 382 1.04 -27.53 11.50
N THR A 383 0.06 -27.49 12.41
CA THR A 383 -1.39 -27.58 12.12
C THR A 383 -2.16 -26.37 12.66
N ASN A 384 -1.44 -25.29 12.97
CA ASN A 384 -1.97 -24.07 13.58
C ASN A 384 -1.56 -22.79 12.83
N LEU A 385 -1.12 -22.92 11.57
CA LEU A 385 -0.81 -21.79 10.70
C LEU A 385 -2.07 -21.42 9.89
N LEU A 386 -2.90 -20.56 10.48
CA LEU A 386 -4.28 -20.34 10.04
C LEU A 386 -4.40 -19.45 8.78
N ARG A 387 -3.34 -18.72 8.44
CA ARG A 387 -3.26 -17.84 7.27
C ARG A 387 -2.03 -18.17 6.43
N GLU A 388 -2.09 -17.85 5.14
CA GLU A 388 -0.91 -17.98 4.27
C GLU A 388 0.28 -17.15 4.80
N SER A 389 0.01 -15.97 5.36
CA SER A 389 1.00 -15.13 6.02
C SER A 389 1.69 -15.79 7.22
N ASP A 390 0.98 -16.65 7.96
CA ASP A 390 1.57 -17.40 9.08
C ASP A 390 2.60 -18.42 8.57
N ILE A 391 2.31 -19.03 7.41
CA ILE A 391 3.25 -19.94 6.74
C ILE A 391 4.47 -19.18 6.23
N PHE A 392 4.28 -18.02 5.61
CA PHE A 392 5.40 -17.19 5.17
C PHE A 392 6.32 -16.83 6.34
N PHE A 393 5.75 -16.33 7.44
CA PHE A 393 6.54 -15.99 8.62
C PHE A 393 7.28 -17.20 9.17
N TYR A 394 6.58 -18.31 9.44
CA TYR A 394 7.18 -19.53 9.98
C TYR A 394 8.35 -20.02 9.13
N ALA A 395 8.16 -20.14 7.82
CA ALA A 395 9.20 -20.68 6.94
C ALA A 395 10.39 -19.74 6.80
N ILE A 396 10.17 -18.43 6.69
CA ILE A 396 11.25 -17.43 6.60
C ILE A 396 12.04 -17.35 7.92
N ASP A 397 11.36 -17.52 9.05
CA ASP A 397 11.95 -17.44 10.38
C ASP A 397 12.75 -18.69 10.77
N SER A 398 12.21 -19.87 10.44
CA SER A 398 12.68 -21.16 10.98
C SER A 398 13.37 -22.07 9.96
N ARG A 399 13.32 -21.78 8.65
CA ARG A 399 13.88 -22.64 7.60
C ARG A 399 14.91 -21.92 6.73
N LYS A 400 15.78 -22.71 6.12
CA LYS A 400 16.82 -22.28 5.18
C LYS A 400 16.51 -22.78 3.78
N ALA A 401 17.08 -22.13 2.77
CA ALA A 401 17.00 -22.63 1.40
C ALA A 401 17.56 -24.06 1.32
N GLY A 402 16.86 -24.94 0.60
CA GLY A 402 17.15 -26.36 0.49
C GLY A 402 16.49 -27.25 1.55
N ASP A 403 16.01 -26.69 2.68
CA ASP A 403 15.27 -27.47 3.68
C ASP A 403 14.00 -28.06 3.06
N MET A 404 13.74 -29.34 3.31
CA MET A 404 12.52 -30.01 2.86
C MET A 404 11.42 -29.83 3.89
N VAL A 405 10.29 -29.27 3.47
CA VAL A 405 9.08 -29.13 4.30
C VAL A 405 7.98 -30.08 3.82
N SER A 406 7.23 -30.67 4.76
CA SER A 406 6.11 -31.58 4.44
C SER A 406 4.79 -30.82 4.35
N LEU A 407 4.01 -31.06 3.31
CA LEU A 407 2.66 -30.56 3.12
C LEU A 407 1.69 -31.70 3.39
N THR A 408 0.84 -31.55 4.41
CA THR A 408 -0.29 -32.44 4.65
C THR A 408 -1.50 -31.90 3.91
N LEU A 409 -1.89 -32.57 2.82
CA LEU A 409 -2.95 -32.12 1.92
C LEU A 409 -4.13 -33.08 1.98
N LYS A 410 -5.34 -32.54 2.05
CA LYS A 410 -6.57 -33.27 1.79
C LYS A 410 -6.97 -33.07 0.34
N ARG A 411 -7.15 -34.18 -0.37
CA ARG A 411 -7.71 -34.24 -1.73
C ARG A 411 -8.87 -35.21 -1.73
N ASN A 412 -10.08 -34.69 -1.91
CA ASN A 412 -11.31 -35.45 -1.71
C ASN A 412 -11.31 -36.07 -0.30
N LYS A 413 -11.35 -37.41 -0.18
CA LYS A 413 -11.29 -38.12 1.11
C LYS A 413 -9.88 -38.58 1.51
N ASN A 414 -8.88 -38.37 0.65
CA ASN A 414 -7.52 -38.86 0.87
C ASN A 414 -6.64 -37.80 1.53
N ILE A 415 -5.77 -38.25 2.42
CA ILE A 415 -4.68 -37.44 2.98
C ILE A 415 -3.39 -37.80 2.25
N LEU A 416 -2.72 -36.78 1.72
CA LEU A 416 -1.46 -36.87 0.99
C LEU A 416 -0.37 -36.18 1.83
N GLN A 417 0.82 -36.76 1.81
CA GLN A 417 2.03 -36.11 2.32
C GLN A 417 2.95 -35.83 1.13
N ILE A 418 3.20 -34.56 0.87
CA ILE A 418 4.06 -34.11 -0.23
C ILE A 418 5.20 -33.29 0.36
N LYS A 419 6.45 -33.57 -0.04
CA LYS A 419 7.60 -32.77 0.39
C LYS A 419 8.03 -31.82 -0.72
N ILE A 420 8.28 -30.57 -0.36
CA ILE A 420 8.86 -29.56 -1.26
C ILE A 420 10.07 -28.88 -0.60
N PRO A 421 11.08 -28.44 -1.37
CA PRO A 421 12.16 -27.65 -0.82
C PRO A 421 11.72 -26.20 -0.60
N ILE A 422 12.25 -25.57 0.46
CA ILE A 422 12.31 -24.10 0.54
C ILE A 422 13.29 -23.62 -0.53
N GLN A 423 12.81 -22.79 -1.46
CA GLN A 423 13.62 -22.29 -2.56
C GLN A 423 14.38 -21.02 -2.16
N GLU A 424 15.49 -20.76 -2.87
CA GLU A 424 16.29 -19.53 -2.70
C GLU A 424 15.52 -18.25 -2.99
#